data_AF-A0A7C1NTS5-F1
#
_entry.id   AF-A0A7C1NTS5-F1
#
_cell.length_a   1.000
_cell.length_b   1.000
_cell.length_c   1.000
_cell.angle_alpha   90.00
_cell.angle_beta   90.00
_cell.angle_gamma   90.00
#
_symmetry.space_group_name_H-M   'P 1'
#
loop_
_entity.id
_entity.type
_entity.pdbx_description
1 polymer ?
#
loop_
_entity_poly.entity_id
_entity_poly.type
_entity_poly.pdbx_seq_one_letter_code
_entity_poly.pdbx_strand_id
1 'polypeptide(L)'
;MAHTFDNNLRFSGATNPLTFDYTCGTGATLLVVGIVIGPLSIRAGDLPTYNGVALVRANPPRTVPDVGCELWYMLDPPTGSALEISVSNPLSFPLHVQASSYIVAGGKTSAIDVADGSFSFTTASPSISLTTTEDGDVIVGVFGDAEDFIPTGNSGTLLNANDNGLYSDSNQFTLQASAGAVATSWTTQTYGAGVYGGGIYNGTDRWVMVVAAFKEVNVPVTAEPDALAITSTIILPAIKIDGSIYVLPVPVAITATLNAPTVSSSLTHAPSVLSLTATLVAPSIQIDSTLSPSAVPISVSLPIISVATQLNVTIVTPVQALTATIEQPNILAPLPVVRMMPFIFSSTIAYMMEFGDRYARFYFGGQPLPGSGETHVEIATPYSPEELYQLQTRQIADVMWAVHSNHPQRQLKRTTVSTFSLDEIEFTKGPFLERNDIAEDDDVTMNVDVTAAGLAGTLTRSSGVFEEGHVGALFKLTHPRVNRQTNGTKPPGQTGIIGEPIDVFGTFIFTVSPGSGTVALERSTNDFVTKTTIATLTDGNTFESTEETAGVRYRMNVTIATFGETKASLAINTSSVNGTATAIGVIGVPLDIKGTFNFNTHGNWGGTV
;
A
#
# COMPACT_ATOMS: atom_id res chain seq x y z
N MET A 1 25.83 -2.68 -29.92
CA MET A 1 26.55 -1.80 -30.86
C MET A 1 27.70 -1.20 -30.07
N ALA A 2 28.82 -0.89 -30.71
CA ALA A 2 29.95 -0.28 -30.04
C ALA A 2 30.00 1.21 -30.36
N HIS A 3 30.66 1.97 -29.51
CA HIS A 3 31.13 3.30 -29.85
C HIS A 3 31.78 3.29 -31.24
N THR A 4 31.61 4.38 -31.96
CA THR A 4 32.27 4.63 -33.24
C THR A 4 33.16 5.84 -33.10
N PHE A 5 34.29 5.81 -33.79
CA PHE A 5 35.22 6.93 -33.84
C PHE A 5 34.63 8.07 -34.67
N ASP A 6 34.72 9.30 -34.16
CA ASP A 6 34.24 10.50 -34.85
C ASP A 6 35.40 11.31 -35.42
N ASN A 7 36.15 11.99 -34.55
CA ASN A 7 37.22 12.89 -34.97
C ASN A 7 38.40 12.89 -33.99
N ASN A 8 39.56 13.37 -34.40
CA ASN A 8 40.69 13.62 -33.51
C ASN A 8 41.53 14.82 -33.95
N LEU A 9 42.28 15.39 -33.02
CA LEU A 9 43.22 16.48 -33.27
C LEU A 9 44.34 16.48 -32.24
N ARG A 10 45.58 16.64 -32.71
CA ARG A 10 46.74 16.93 -31.86
C ARG A 10 47.17 18.39 -31.99
N PHE A 11 47.50 19.02 -30.87
CA PHE A 11 48.15 20.33 -30.83
C PHE A 11 49.14 20.40 -29.67
N SER A 12 50.12 21.29 -29.75
CA SER A 12 51.14 21.45 -28.71
C SER A 12 51.57 22.90 -28.52
N GLY A 13 52.12 23.21 -27.35
CA GLY A 13 52.62 24.53 -27.01
C GLY A 13 52.88 24.72 -25.53
N ALA A 14 53.30 25.93 -25.16
CA ALA A 14 53.68 26.28 -23.78
C ALA A 14 52.98 27.55 -23.26
N THR A 15 51.94 28.05 -23.95
CA THR A 15 51.18 29.24 -23.53
C THR A 15 50.28 28.94 -22.33
N ASN A 16 49.80 29.98 -21.65
CA ASN A 16 48.83 29.88 -20.56
C ASN A 16 47.59 30.76 -20.80
N PRO A 17 46.40 30.18 -21.03
CA PRO A 17 46.18 28.75 -21.33
C PRO A 17 46.79 28.36 -22.69
N LEU A 18 47.00 27.07 -22.90
CA LEU A 18 47.19 26.51 -24.25
C LEU A 18 45.82 26.22 -24.85
N THR A 19 45.50 26.84 -25.97
CA THR A 19 44.18 26.73 -26.59
C THR A 19 44.23 26.30 -28.05
N PHE A 20 43.18 25.59 -28.49
CA PHE A 20 42.99 25.23 -29.89
C PHE A 20 41.52 24.90 -30.16
N ASP A 21 41.04 25.17 -31.37
CA ASP A 21 39.66 24.86 -31.78
C ASP A 21 39.50 23.39 -32.20
N TYR A 22 38.52 22.72 -31.60
CA TYR A 22 38.16 21.34 -31.92
C TYR A 22 36.66 21.20 -32.20
N THR A 23 36.32 20.42 -33.22
CA THR A 23 34.92 20.14 -33.58
C THR A 23 34.60 18.68 -33.22
N CYS A 24 33.76 18.50 -32.20
CA CYS A 24 33.02 17.26 -32.03
C CYS A 24 31.96 17.16 -33.15
N GLY A 25 32.00 16.08 -33.92
CA GLY A 25 31.05 15.81 -35.00
C GLY A 25 29.63 15.64 -34.49
N THR A 26 28.67 15.75 -35.41
CA THR A 26 27.24 15.65 -35.06
C THR A 26 26.94 14.29 -34.44
N GLY A 27 26.40 14.31 -33.22
CA GLY A 27 26.04 13.09 -32.48
C GLY A 27 27.15 12.52 -31.60
N ALA A 28 28.32 13.17 -31.50
CA ALA A 28 29.34 12.77 -30.54
C ALA A 28 28.81 12.89 -29.10
N THR A 29 28.96 11.83 -28.32
CA THR A 29 28.52 11.74 -26.92
C THR A 29 29.69 11.70 -25.94
N LEU A 30 30.92 11.65 -26.46
CA LEU A 30 32.14 11.61 -25.67
C LEU A 30 33.23 12.41 -26.36
N LEU A 31 33.86 13.31 -25.61
CA LEU A 31 35.14 13.93 -25.92
C LEU A 31 36.18 13.44 -24.91
N VAL A 32 37.33 12.98 -25.37
CA VAL A 32 38.49 12.60 -24.56
C VAL A 32 39.67 13.49 -24.92
N VAL A 33 40.37 13.99 -23.90
CA VAL A 33 41.55 14.83 -24.04
C VAL A 33 42.70 14.21 -23.25
N GLY A 34 43.66 13.66 -23.99
CA GLY A 34 44.95 13.22 -23.47
C GLY A 34 45.92 14.40 -23.42
N ILE A 35 46.69 14.50 -22.34
CA ILE A 35 47.70 15.53 -22.17
C ILE A 35 49.00 14.85 -21.76
N VAL A 36 50.05 15.04 -22.54
CA VAL A 36 51.43 14.71 -22.15
C VAL A 36 52.17 16.00 -21.85
N ILE A 37 52.91 16.00 -20.73
CA ILE A 37 53.55 17.17 -20.14
C ILE A 37 55.04 16.87 -20.05
N GLY A 38 55.91 17.79 -20.48
CA GLY A 38 57.31 17.64 -20.15
C GLY A 38 58.17 18.90 -20.27
N PRO A 39 59.29 19.01 -19.53
CA PRO A 39 59.68 18.16 -18.41
C PRO A 39 59.16 18.67 -17.06
N LEU A 40 59.17 17.78 -16.05
CA LEU A 40 58.88 18.04 -14.63
C LEU A 40 57.40 18.25 -14.25
N SER A 41 56.79 17.12 -13.93
CA SER A 41 55.69 16.99 -12.96
C SER A 41 54.28 17.23 -13.50
N ILE A 42 53.32 16.89 -12.63
CA ILE A 42 51.88 17.08 -12.81
C ILE A 42 51.59 18.53 -13.20
N ARG A 43 50.70 18.74 -14.17
CA ARG A 43 50.28 20.06 -14.62
C ARG A 43 49.66 20.82 -13.46
N ALA A 44 50.17 22.03 -13.20
CA ALA A 44 49.58 22.95 -12.24
C ALA A 44 48.42 23.74 -12.87
N GLY A 45 47.55 24.31 -12.03
CA GLY A 45 46.46 25.20 -12.46
C GLY A 45 45.11 24.50 -12.61
N ASP A 46 44.20 25.19 -13.30
CA ASP A 46 42.80 24.82 -13.35
C ASP A 46 42.53 23.59 -14.25
N LEU A 47 41.32 23.05 -14.16
CA LEU A 47 40.86 21.94 -14.98
C LEU A 47 40.87 22.36 -16.46
N PRO A 48 41.23 21.47 -17.42
CA PRO A 48 41.04 21.74 -18.82
C PRO A 48 39.55 22.00 -19.10
N THR A 49 39.26 22.86 -20.08
CA THR A 49 37.88 23.16 -20.48
C THR A 49 37.67 22.93 -21.97
N TYR A 50 36.42 22.68 -22.37
CA TYR A 50 35.95 22.73 -23.75
C TYR A 50 34.76 23.68 -23.81
N ASN A 51 34.85 24.72 -24.64
CA ASN A 51 33.89 25.82 -24.66
C ASN A 51 33.64 26.45 -23.26
N GLY A 52 34.70 26.56 -22.45
CA GLY A 52 34.63 27.05 -21.08
C GLY A 52 34.01 26.10 -20.05
N VAL A 53 33.52 24.92 -20.45
CA VAL A 53 33.02 23.89 -19.53
C VAL A 53 34.15 22.96 -19.11
N ALA A 54 34.33 22.76 -17.81
CA ALA A 54 35.41 21.93 -17.27
C ALA A 54 35.27 20.45 -17.64
N LEU A 55 36.38 19.82 -18.04
CA LEU A 55 36.47 18.39 -18.26
C LEU A 55 36.63 17.65 -16.93
N VAL A 56 36.25 16.36 -16.94
CA VAL A 56 36.41 15.44 -15.81
C VAL A 56 37.68 14.61 -16.00
N ARG A 57 38.44 14.42 -14.92
CA ARG A 57 39.65 13.58 -14.95
C ARG A 57 39.26 12.12 -14.86
N ALA A 58 39.75 11.27 -15.77
CA ALA A 58 39.43 9.84 -15.77
C ALA A 58 40.20 9.05 -14.70
N ASN A 59 41.45 9.41 -14.44
CA ASN A 59 42.32 8.74 -13.47
C ASN A 59 43.37 9.73 -12.93
N PRO A 60 43.95 9.56 -11.74
CA PRO A 60 45.01 10.45 -11.27
C PRO A 60 46.16 10.55 -12.28
N PRO A 61 46.81 11.72 -12.39
CA PRO A 61 47.92 11.92 -13.32
C PRO A 61 49.06 10.94 -13.00
N ARG A 62 49.79 10.52 -14.03
CA ARG A 62 51.01 9.72 -13.87
C ARG A 62 52.21 10.59 -14.21
N THR A 63 53.27 10.50 -13.40
CA THR A 63 54.48 11.30 -13.59
C THR A 63 55.71 10.48 -13.24
N VAL A 64 56.72 10.61 -14.08
CA VAL A 64 58.13 10.34 -13.79
C VAL A 64 58.86 11.70 -13.88
N PRO A 65 60.15 11.80 -13.51
CA PRO A 65 60.85 13.09 -13.49
C PRO A 65 60.83 13.89 -14.82
N ASP A 66 60.66 13.23 -15.96
CA ASP A 66 60.84 13.81 -17.29
C ASP A 66 59.52 14.01 -18.03
N VAL A 67 58.52 13.18 -17.73
CA VAL A 67 57.24 13.20 -18.44
C VAL A 67 56.08 12.91 -17.50
N GLY A 68 54.98 13.61 -17.72
CA GLY A 68 53.69 13.38 -17.07
C GLY A 68 52.61 13.13 -18.10
N CYS A 69 51.56 12.41 -17.72
CA CYS A 69 50.36 12.30 -18.52
C CYS A 69 49.07 12.39 -17.71
N GLU A 70 48.04 12.91 -18.36
CA GLU A 70 46.68 13.05 -17.84
C GLU A 70 45.68 12.61 -18.92
N LEU A 71 44.55 12.05 -18.49
CA LEU A 71 43.42 11.72 -19.36
C LEU A 71 42.17 12.37 -18.81
N TRP A 72 41.54 13.21 -19.62
CA TRP A 72 40.35 13.99 -19.31
C TRP A 72 39.24 13.63 -20.27
N TYR A 73 37.99 13.83 -19.87
CA TYR A 73 36.84 13.58 -20.73
C TYR A 73 35.69 14.54 -20.45
N MET A 74 34.78 14.64 -21.42
CA MET A 74 33.49 15.31 -21.32
C MET A 74 32.43 14.39 -21.93
N LEU A 75 31.38 14.12 -21.17
CA LEU A 75 30.18 13.44 -21.65
C LEU A 75 29.27 14.48 -22.30
N ASP A 76 28.58 14.09 -23.37
CA ASP A 76 27.66 14.93 -24.14
C ASP A 76 28.27 16.31 -24.53
N PRO A 77 29.44 16.34 -25.21
CA PRO A 77 30.06 17.60 -25.60
C PRO A 77 29.18 18.36 -26.61
N PRO A 78 29.21 19.70 -26.65
CA PRO A 78 28.60 20.45 -27.75
C PRO A 78 29.15 19.97 -29.11
N THR A 79 28.28 19.83 -30.12
CA THR A 79 28.63 19.25 -31.43
C THR A 79 28.39 20.20 -32.59
N GLY A 80 29.00 19.90 -33.75
CA GLY A 80 28.73 20.57 -35.03
C GLY A 80 29.32 21.96 -35.19
N SER A 81 30.14 22.42 -34.24
CA SER A 81 30.87 23.69 -34.32
C SER A 81 32.27 23.54 -33.75
N ALA A 82 33.21 24.30 -34.30
CA ALA A 82 34.56 24.41 -33.75
C ALA A 82 34.52 25.24 -32.47
N LEU A 83 34.95 24.64 -31.36
CA LEU A 83 34.95 25.26 -30.04
C LEU A 83 36.32 25.08 -29.38
N GLU A 84 36.67 26.03 -28.51
CA GLU A 84 38.00 26.07 -27.91
C GLU A 84 38.17 24.97 -26.84
N ILE A 85 39.20 24.13 -27.00
CA ILE A 85 39.82 23.40 -25.89
C ILE A 85 40.81 24.34 -25.23
N SER A 86 40.73 24.51 -23.91
CA SER A 86 41.61 25.40 -23.13
C SER A 86 42.26 24.63 -21.99
N VAL A 87 43.59 24.55 -22.00
CA VAL A 87 44.39 23.85 -21.00
C VAL A 87 45.19 24.86 -20.18
N SER A 88 44.85 25.02 -18.91
CA SER A 88 45.60 25.87 -17.98
C SER A 88 47.05 25.40 -17.86
N ASN A 89 48.00 26.31 -17.93
CA ASN A 89 49.43 26.03 -17.93
C ASN A 89 50.26 27.16 -17.30
N PRO A 90 50.03 27.51 -16.02
CA PRO A 90 50.63 28.68 -15.37
C PRO A 90 52.17 28.62 -15.30
N LEU A 91 52.74 27.42 -15.37
CA LEU A 91 54.18 27.20 -15.37
C LEU A 91 54.79 27.17 -16.77
N SER A 92 53.98 27.37 -17.82
CA SER A 92 54.40 27.38 -19.22
C SER A 92 55.18 26.12 -19.61
N PHE A 93 54.74 24.96 -19.12
CA PHE A 93 55.33 23.70 -19.52
C PHE A 93 54.96 23.40 -20.97
N PRO A 94 55.85 22.77 -21.75
CA PRO A 94 55.46 22.18 -23.02
C PRO A 94 54.38 21.10 -22.80
N LEU A 95 53.21 21.33 -23.39
CA LEU A 95 52.07 20.42 -23.38
C LEU A 95 51.84 19.88 -24.78
N HIS A 96 51.54 18.59 -24.86
CA HIS A 96 51.09 17.91 -26.08
C HIS A 96 49.72 17.32 -25.81
N VAL A 97 48.73 17.86 -26.50
CA VAL A 97 47.32 17.60 -26.24
C VAL A 97 46.75 16.83 -27.42
N GLN A 98 46.10 15.71 -27.13
CA GLN A 98 45.35 14.91 -28.09
C GLN A 98 43.88 14.93 -27.71
N ALA A 99 43.04 15.52 -28.57
CA ALA A 99 41.60 15.40 -28.49
C ALA A 99 41.12 14.25 -29.38
N SER A 100 40.13 13.48 -28.92
CA SER A 100 39.37 12.53 -29.74
C SER A 100 37.92 12.48 -29.29
N SER A 101 36.99 12.26 -30.21
CA SER A 101 35.56 12.17 -29.93
C SER A 101 34.96 10.90 -30.50
N TYR A 102 33.86 10.48 -29.88
CA TYR A 102 33.21 9.20 -30.16
C TYR A 102 31.69 9.34 -30.13
N ILE A 103 31.03 8.54 -30.96
CA ILE A 103 29.58 8.49 -31.16
C ILE A 103 29.06 7.12 -30.74
N VAL A 104 27.98 7.08 -29.96
CA VAL A 104 27.25 5.84 -29.62
C VAL A 104 26.04 5.62 -30.52
N ALA A 105 25.45 4.42 -30.45
CA ALA A 105 24.20 4.14 -31.15
C ALA A 105 23.05 5.09 -30.71
N GLY A 106 22.14 5.39 -31.64
CA GLY A 106 20.99 6.26 -31.37
C GLY A 106 20.16 5.82 -30.16
N GLY A 107 19.80 6.76 -29.30
CA GLY A 107 19.09 6.50 -28.04
C GLY A 107 19.99 6.19 -26.84
N LYS A 108 21.31 6.22 -27.00
CA LYS A 108 22.31 6.06 -25.94
C LYS A 108 23.17 7.32 -25.75
N THR A 109 23.86 7.39 -24.62
CA THR A 109 24.97 8.32 -24.33
C THR A 109 26.18 7.53 -23.79
N SER A 110 27.31 8.20 -23.64
CA SER A 110 28.53 7.61 -23.07
C SER A 110 28.58 7.80 -21.56
N ALA A 111 29.20 6.86 -20.86
CA ALA A 111 29.57 7.00 -19.45
C ALA A 111 30.96 6.41 -19.23
N ILE A 112 31.70 6.90 -18.22
CA ILE A 112 32.94 6.23 -17.81
C ILE A 112 32.62 4.83 -17.29
N ASP A 113 33.43 3.84 -17.67
CA ASP A 113 33.29 2.48 -17.19
C ASP A 113 34.38 2.13 -16.16
N VAL A 114 35.62 2.04 -16.64
CA VAL A 114 36.79 1.70 -15.83
C VAL A 114 37.99 2.48 -16.32
N ALA A 115 38.86 2.94 -15.41
CA ALA A 115 40.10 3.60 -15.76
C ALA A 115 41.24 3.15 -14.86
N ASP A 116 42.45 3.11 -15.40
CA ASP A 116 43.66 2.79 -14.65
C ASP A 116 44.87 3.55 -15.26
N GLY A 117 46.01 3.50 -14.59
CA GLY A 117 47.23 4.15 -15.05
C GLY A 117 48.45 3.55 -14.36
N SER A 118 49.58 3.61 -15.05
CA SER A 118 50.82 3.01 -14.60
C SER A 118 52.00 3.90 -14.97
N PHE A 119 53.14 3.60 -14.36
CA PHE A 119 54.42 4.20 -14.67
C PHE A 119 55.51 3.17 -14.45
N SER A 120 56.66 3.35 -15.11
CA SER A 120 57.81 2.46 -14.98
C SER A 120 59.10 3.25 -14.91
N PHE A 121 60.10 2.66 -14.25
CA PHE A 121 61.50 3.08 -14.26
C PHE A 121 62.39 1.99 -14.88
N THR A 122 61.80 1.16 -15.73
CA THR A 122 62.43 0.00 -16.36
C THR A 122 62.14 -0.02 -17.86
N THR A 123 62.95 -0.78 -18.59
CA THR A 123 62.89 -0.99 -20.04
C THR A 123 61.70 -1.84 -20.52
N ALA A 124 60.78 -2.19 -19.63
CA ALA A 124 59.62 -3.00 -19.98
C ALA A 124 58.61 -2.14 -20.74
N SER A 125 58.14 -2.63 -21.88
CA SER A 125 57.10 -1.94 -22.64
C SER A 125 55.78 -1.82 -21.85
N PRO A 126 55.07 -0.68 -21.95
CA PRO A 126 53.87 -0.38 -21.20
C PRO A 126 52.68 -1.27 -21.60
N SER A 127 51.92 -1.75 -20.61
CA SER A 127 50.67 -2.47 -20.82
C SER A 127 49.75 -2.35 -19.61
N ILE A 128 48.49 -1.99 -19.83
CA ILE A 128 47.41 -2.03 -18.83
C ILE A 128 46.24 -2.80 -19.42
N SER A 129 45.73 -3.76 -18.66
CA SER A 129 44.52 -4.49 -18.99
C SER A 129 43.35 -3.97 -18.17
N LEU A 130 42.35 -3.40 -18.85
CA LEU A 130 41.06 -3.05 -18.24
C LEU A 130 40.06 -4.16 -18.51
N THR A 131 39.20 -4.46 -17.54
CA THR A 131 38.05 -5.37 -17.73
C THR A 131 36.79 -4.52 -17.80
N THR A 132 36.26 -4.36 -19.01
CA THR A 132 35.03 -3.60 -19.25
C THR A 132 33.80 -4.36 -18.75
N THR A 133 32.77 -3.61 -18.34
CA THR A 133 31.55 -4.16 -17.75
C THR A 133 30.39 -4.30 -18.72
N GLU A 134 30.42 -3.56 -19.84
CA GLU A 134 29.37 -3.54 -20.85
C GLU A 134 29.93 -3.79 -22.26
N ASP A 135 29.05 -4.24 -23.16
CA ASP A 135 29.37 -4.39 -24.56
C ASP A 135 29.46 -3.02 -25.23
N GLY A 136 30.45 -2.84 -26.12
CA GLY A 136 30.52 -1.67 -26.98
C GLY A 136 31.43 -0.55 -26.50
N ASP A 137 32.28 -0.81 -25.52
CA ASP A 137 33.18 0.20 -24.94
C ASP A 137 34.19 0.76 -25.94
N VAL A 138 34.52 2.05 -25.76
CA VAL A 138 35.75 2.62 -26.29
C VAL A 138 36.78 2.76 -25.19
N ILE A 139 37.98 2.26 -25.44
CA ILE A 139 39.11 2.33 -24.52
C ILE A 139 40.13 3.31 -25.12
N VAL A 140 40.42 4.41 -24.43
CA VAL A 140 41.37 5.44 -24.88
C VAL A 140 42.59 5.44 -23.97
N GLY A 141 43.78 5.46 -24.58
CA GLY A 141 45.05 5.45 -23.87
C GLY A 141 45.91 6.67 -24.23
N VAL A 142 46.54 7.23 -23.19
CA VAL A 142 47.53 8.31 -23.27
C VAL A 142 48.85 7.76 -22.76
N PHE A 143 49.92 7.98 -23.51
CA PHE A 143 51.26 7.50 -23.20
C PHE A 143 52.28 8.61 -23.37
N GLY A 144 53.14 8.78 -22.37
CA GLY A 144 54.32 9.63 -22.42
C GLY A 144 55.55 8.82 -22.07
N ASP A 145 56.60 8.95 -22.87
CA ASP A 145 57.90 8.29 -22.69
C ASP A 145 58.97 9.34 -22.45
N ALA A 146 59.90 9.10 -21.52
CA ALA A 146 61.00 10.02 -21.20
C ALA A 146 62.10 10.05 -22.27
N GLU A 147 61.96 9.30 -23.36
CA GLU A 147 62.93 9.19 -24.43
C GLU A 147 62.37 9.80 -25.74
N ASP A 148 63.26 10.27 -26.60
CA ASP A 148 62.98 10.94 -27.87
C ASP A 148 62.70 9.96 -29.03
N PHE A 149 61.91 8.91 -28.79
CA PHE A 149 61.55 7.96 -29.84
C PHE A 149 60.04 7.79 -29.98
N ILE A 150 59.62 7.48 -31.20
CA ILE A 150 58.24 7.16 -31.55
C ILE A 150 58.00 5.68 -31.28
N PRO A 151 56.99 5.29 -30.47
CA PRO A 151 56.65 3.87 -30.25
C PRO A 151 56.52 3.09 -31.56
N THR A 152 57.12 1.90 -31.60
CA THR A 152 57.20 1.09 -32.84
C THR A 152 55.97 0.21 -33.08
N GLY A 153 55.11 0.08 -32.08
CA GLY A 153 53.86 -0.67 -32.16
C GLY A 153 52.92 -0.28 -31.02
N ASN A 154 51.63 -0.57 -31.21
CA ASN A 154 50.56 -0.25 -30.26
C ASN A 154 49.42 -1.28 -30.42
N SER A 155 48.61 -1.50 -29.38
CA SER A 155 47.55 -2.54 -29.41
C SER A 155 46.22 -2.09 -30.02
N GLY A 156 45.98 -0.79 -30.13
CA GLY A 156 44.75 -0.19 -30.65
C GLY A 156 44.92 0.53 -31.99
N THR A 157 43.98 1.42 -32.29
CA THR A 157 44.04 2.37 -33.40
C THR A 157 44.77 3.63 -32.95
N LEU A 158 45.85 3.99 -33.64
CA LEU A 158 46.69 5.13 -33.29
C LEU A 158 45.97 6.46 -33.56
N LEU A 159 45.99 7.37 -32.59
CA LEU A 159 45.58 8.77 -32.74
C LEU A 159 46.78 9.63 -33.09
N ASN A 160 47.89 9.43 -32.37
CA ASN A 160 49.19 10.03 -32.69
C ASN A 160 50.35 9.23 -32.11
N ALA A 161 51.54 9.48 -32.64
CA ALA A 161 52.81 9.10 -32.05
C ALA A 161 53.87 10.10 -32.52
N ASN A 162 54.49 10.81 -31.59
CA ASN A 162 55.39 11.92 -31.88
C ASN A 162 56.59 11.91 -30.94
N ASP A 163 57.76 12.08 -31.53
CA ASP A 163 58.96 12.45 -30.82
C ASP A 163 58.96 13.99 -30.60
N ASN A 164 59.11 14.42 -29.35
CA ASN A 164 59.15 15.83 -28.96
C ASN A 164 60.57 16.31 -28.59
N GLY A 165 61.60 15.53 -28.95
CA GLY A 165 63.02 15.86 -28.87
C GLY A 165 63.70 15.45 -27.56
N LEU A 166 62.99 15.42 -26.43
CA LEU A 166 63.51 14.93 -25.14
C LEU A 166 62.64 13.86 -24.49
N TYR A 167 61.46 13.63 -25.03
CA TYR A 167 60.42 12.74 -24.57
C TYR A 167 59.42 12.58 -25.72
N SER A 168 58.55 11.59 -25.67
CA SER A 168 57.54 11.35 -26.72
C SER A 168 56.12 11.33 -26.16
N ASP A 169 55.15 11.56 -27.03
CA ASP A 169 53.73 11.36 -26.72
C ASP A 169 53.09 10.45 -27.77
N SER A 170 52.24 9.55 -27.29
CA SER A 170 51.41 8.72 -28.15
C SER A 170 50.06 8.46 -27.52
N ASN A 171 49.02 8.48 -28.35
CA ASN A 171 47.66 8.24 -27.93
C ASN A 171 47.01 7.24 -28.89
N GLN A 172 46.13 6.41 -28.36
CA GLN A 172 45.42 5.40 -29.14
C GLN A 172 44.03 5.13 -28.57
N PHE A 173 43.19 4.47 -29.34
CA PHE A 173 41.93 3.93 -28.85
C PHE A 173 41.62 2.54 -29.38
N THR A 174 40.77 1.80 -28.68
CA THR A 174 40.26 0.49 -29.10
C THR A 174 38.74 0.49 -28.96
N LEU A 175 38.04 0.04 -30.00
CA LEU A 175 36.59 -0.21 -29.96
C LEU A 175 36.35 -1.68 -29.65
N GLN A 176 35.78 -1.96 -28.49
CA GLN A 176 35.52 -3.31 -28.01
C GLN A 176 34.05 -3.67 -28.23
N ALA A 177 33.79 -4.71 -29.03
CA ALA A 177 32.42 -5.12 -29.34
C ALA A 177 31.71 -5.83 -28.16
N SER A 178 32.45 -6.61 -27.36
CA SER A 178 31.92 -7.40 -26.26
C SER A 178 32.73 -7.20 -24.99
N ALA A 179 32.06 -7.06 -23.84
CA ALA A 179 32.66 -6.83 -22.54
C ALA A 179 33.73 -7.88 -22.19
N GLY A 180 34.79 -7.45 -21.51
CA GLY A 180 35.89 -8.34 -21.13
C GLY A 180 37.24 -7.63 -21.01
N ALA A 181 38.29 -8.40 -20.71
CA ALA A 181 39.64 -7.88 -20.55
C ALA A 181 40.26 -7.43 -21.88
N VAL A 182 40.69 -6.18 -21.97
CA VAL A 182 41.41 -5.59 -23.12
C VAL A 182 42.67 -4.91 -22.66
N ALA A 183 43.80 -5.28 -23.27
CA ALA A 183 45.10 -4.70 -23.00
C ALA A 183 45.37 -3.49 -23.92
N THR A 184 45.69 -2.34 -23.32
CA THR A 184 46.22 -1.16 -24.00
C THR A 184 47.73 -1.12 -23.78
N SER A 185 48.50 -1.26 -24.86
CA SER A 185 49.97 -1.34 -24.80
C SER A 185 50.65 -0.56 -25.93
N TRP A 186 51.91 -0.21 -25.69
CA TRP A 186 52.85 0.30 -26.69
C TRP A 186 54.12 -0.55 -26.67
N THR A 187 54.83 -0.58 -27.79
CA THR A 187 56.17 -1.20 -27.90
C THR A 187 57.22 -0.10 -27.88
N THR A 188 57.91 0.02 -26.75
CA THR A 188 59.01 0.97 -26.56
C THR A 188 60.33 0.40 -27.04
N GLN A 189 61.23 1.27 -27.47
CA GLN A 189 62.63 0.93 -27.71
C GLN A 189 63.46 1.49 -26.56
N THR A 190 64.47 0.75 -26.09
CA THR A 190 65.40 1.29 -25.10
C THR A 190 66.68 1.73 -25.80
N TYR A 191 67.07 3.00 -25.65
CA TYR A 191 68.42 3.42 -25.94
C TYR A 191 69.38 2.86 -24.89
N GLY A 192 70.50 2.26 -25.33
CA GLY A 192 71.59 1.93 -24.40
C GLY A 192 72.13 3.21 -23.74
N ALA A 193 72.91 3.10 -22.66
CA ALA A 193 73.54 4.29 -22.08
C ALA A 193 74.42 5.00 -23.16
N GLY A 194 74.19 6.29 -23.40
CA GLY A 194 74.81 7.00 -24.52
C GLY A 194 74.16 8.34 -24.85
N VAL A 195 74.59 8.95 -25.97
CA VAL A 195 74.01 10.19 -26.50
C VAL A 195 73.34 9.86 -27.83
N TYR A 196 72.03 10.03 -27.90
CA TYR A 196 71.21 9.83 -29.11
C TYR A 196 70.34 11.09 -29.29
N GLY A 197 69.97 11.47 -30.52
CA GLY A 197 68.94 12.49 -30.78
C GLY A 197 69.03 13.88 -30.10
N GLY A 198 70.13 14.24 -29.44
CA GLY A 198 70.26 15.46 -28.62
C GLY A 198 70.11 15.23 -27.11
N GLY A 199 69.68 14.04 -26.67
CA GLY A 199 69.56 13.62 -25.28
C GLY A 199 70.75 12.82 -24.74
N ILE A 200 70.89 12.78 -23.41
CA ILE A 200 71.85 11.93 -22.68
C ILE A 200 71.06 10.84 -21.95
N TYR A 201 71.33 9.58 -22.29
CA TYR A 201 70.57 8.42 -21.83
C TYR A 201 71.41 7.57 -20.89
N ASN A 202 70.80 7.14 -19.80
CA ASN A 202 71.44 6.32 -18.77
C ASN A 202 71.19 4.81 -18.98
N GLY A 203 70.52 4.41 -20.06
CA GLY A 203 70.17 3.02 -20.36
C GLY A 203 68.93 2.51 -19.62
N THR A 204 68.15 3.39 -19.00
CA THR A 204 66.84 3.07 -18.41
C THR A 204 65.75 3.85 -19.13
N ASP A 205 64.65 3.20 -19.47
CA ASP A 205 63.45 3.82 -19.99
C ASP A 205 62.49 4.16 -18.82
N ARG A 206 61.85 5.32 -18.89
CA ARG A 206 60.85 5.78 -17.93
C ARG A 206 59.63 6.24 -18.70
N TRP A 207 58.48 5.68 -18.35
CA TRP A 207 57.24 6.03 -19.03
C TRP A 207 56.08 6.16 -18.07
N VAL A 208 55.04 6.83 -18.56
CA VAL A 208 53.76 7.04 -17.89
C VAL A 208 52.62 6.72 -18.85
N MET A 209 51.57 6.10 -18.34
CA MET A 209 50.38 5.82 -19.14
C MET A 209 49.10 5.94 -18.30
N VAL A 210 48.04 6.42 -18.93
CA VAL A 210 46.67 6.40 -18.39
C VAL A 210 45.74 5.85 -19.45
N VAL A 211 44.83 4.97 -19.04
CA VAL A 211 43.87 4.33 -19.92
C VAL A 211 42.49 4.41 -19.28
N ALA A 212 41.46 4.76 -20.07
CA ALA A 212 40.08 4.80 -19.62
C ALA A 212 39.16 4.16 -20.67
N ALA A 213 38.24 3.33 -20.18
CA ALA A 213 37.15 2.75 -20.94
C ALA A 213 35.85 3.53 -20.68
N PHE A 214 35.07 3.70 -21.74
CA PHE A 214 33.77 4.36 -21.71
C PHE A 214 32.73 3.46 -22.33
N LYS A 215 31.62 3.27 -21.62
CA LYS A 215 30.50 2.40 -22.00
C LYS A 215 29.32 3.16 -22.56
N GLU A 216 28.53 2.48 -23.37
CA GLU A 216 27.24 3.01 -23.80
C GLU A 216 26.20 2.80 -22.69
N VAL A 217 25.53 3.87 -22.28
CA VAL A 217 24.38 3.81 -21.37
C VAL A 217 23.15 4.38 -22.07
N ASN A 218 21.96 3.94 -21.68
CA ASN A 218 20.74 4.56 -22.20
C ASN A 218 20.72 6.04 -21.79
N VAL A 219 20.32 6.94 -22.70
CA VAL A 219 20.17 8.36 -22.37
C VAL A 219 19.21 8.47 -21.17
N PRO A 220 19.64 9.01 -20.02
CA PRO A 220 18.74 9.28 -18.92
C PRO A 220 17.72 10.30 -19.41
N VAL A 221 16.46 9.90 -19.53
CA VAL A 221 15.37 10.85 -19.80
C VAL A 221 15.16 11.67 -18.53
N THR A 222 15.90 12.77 -18.42
CA THR A 222 15.68 13.76 -17.38
C THR A 222 14.76 14.81 -17.99
N ALA A 223 13.46 14.70 -17.71
CA ALA A 223 12.53 15.78 -18.03
C ALA A 223 12.89 16.97 -17.12
N GLU A 224 13.56 17.98 -17.67
CA GLU A 224 13.68 19.27 -16.98
C GLU A 224 12.29 19.94 -17.03
N PRO A 225 11.65 20.23 -15.90
CA PRO A 225 10.36 20.89 -15.92
C PRO A 225 10.58 22.36 -16.29
N ASP A 226 10.25 22.74 -17.52
CA ASP A 226 10.00 24.15 -17.83
C ASP A 226 8.93 24.63 -16.86
N ALA A 227 9.29 25.58 -15.99
CA ALA A 227 8.37 26.14 -15.02
C ALA A 227 7.21 26.83 -15.76
N LEU A 228 6.05 26.17 -15.83
CA LEU A 228 4.82 26.81 -16.28
C LEU A 228 4.38 27.81 -15.20
N ALA A 229 4.67 29.09 -15.41
CA ALA A 229 4.12 30.15 -14.58
C ALA A 229 2.63 30.35 -14.92
N ILE A 230 1.75 29.76 -14.13
CA ILE A 230 0.31 30.04 -14.19
C ILE A 230 0.06 31.31 -13.39
N THR A 231 -0.22 32.43 -14.06
CA THR A 231 -0.70 33.65 -13.39
C THR A 231 -2.22 33.68 -13.47
N SER A 232 -2.91 33.52 -12.35
CA SER A 232 -4.37 33.69 -12.27
C SER A 232 -4.71 34.84 -11.33
N THR A 233 -5.66 35.69 -11.75
CA THR A 233 -6.20 36.78 -10.92
C THR A 233 -7.61 36.38 -10.49
N ILE A 234 -7.84 36.18 -9.19
CA ILE A 234 -9.19 35.95 -8.66
C ILE A 234 -9.81 37.30 -8.30
N ILE A 235 -11.00 37.58 -8.84
CA ILE A 235 -11.86 38.67 -8.38
C ILE A 235 -12.92 38.05 -7.46
N LEU A 236 -12.82 38.31 -6.15
CA LEU A 236 -13.82 37.88 -5.19
C LEU A 236 -15.10 38.72 -5.33
N PRO A 237 -16.31 38.12 -5.29
CA PRO A 237 -17.55 38.86 -5.34
C PRO A 237 -17.78 39.69 -4.06
N ALA A 238 -18.45 40.85 -4.22
CA ALA A 238 -18.80 41.71 -3.11
C ALA A 238 -19.83 41.06 -2.18
N ILE A 239 -19.52 40.95 -0.89
CA ILE A 239 -20.45 40.48 0.14
C ILE A 239 -21.19 41.70 0.68
N LYS A 240 -22.52 41.74 0.53
CA LYS A 240 -23.38 42.72 1.21
C LYS A 240 -23.98 42.07 2.45
N ILE A 241 -23.55 42.52 3.63
CA ILE A 241 -24.20 42.24 4.91
C ILE A 241 -24.93 43.51 5.33
N ASP A 242 -26.15 43.36 5.83
CA ASP A 242 -27.11 44.42 6.15
C ASP A 242 -26.50 45.80 6.50
N GLY A 243 -26.49 46.68 5.50
CA GLY A 243 -26.48 48.13 5.68
C GLY A 243 -25.15 48.88 5.94
N SER A 244 -24.00 48.27 6.30
CA SER A 244 -22.89 49.10 6.84
C SER A 244 -21.43 48.83 6.40
N ILE A 245 -21.09 47.80 5.62
CA ILE A 245 -19.69 47.57 5.22
C ILE A 245 -19.59 47.23 3.73
N TYR A 246 -18.78 48.00 2.99
CA TYR A 246 -18.34 47.69 1.62
C TYR A 246 -16.89 47.25 1.67
N VAL A 247 -16.59 46.01 1.24
CA VAL A 247 -15.21 45.56 1.00
C VAL A 247 -14.96 45.57 -0.50
N LEU A 248 -14.00 46.38 -0.94
CA LEU A 248 -13.60 46.48 -2.34
C LEU A 248 -12.74 45.26 -2.72
N PRO A 249 -12.89 44.70 -3.92
CA PRO A 249 -12.11 43.56 -4.37
C PRO A 249 -10.61 43.93 -4.46
N VAL A 250 -9.75 43.17 -3.80
CA VAL A 250 -8.30 43.25 -3.94
C VAL A 250 -7.83 42.05 -4.77
N PRO A 251 -7.05 42.26 -5.85
CA PRO A 251 -6.44 41.16 -6.58
C PRO A 251 -5.48 40.40 -5.67
N VAL A 252 -5.70 39.10 -5.48
CA VAL A 252 -4.72 38.20 -4.86
C VAL A 252 -4.06 37.42 -5.99
N ALA A 253 -2.77 37.65 -6.20
CA ALA A 253 -1.98 36.87 -7.13
C ALA A 253 -1.67 35.50 -6.50
N ILE A 254 -2.03 34.43 -7.19
CA ILE A 254 -1.61 33.07 -6.83
C ILE A 254 -0.56 32.65 -7.84
N THR A 255 0.65 32.44 -7.35
CA THR A 255 1.71 31.81 -8.13
C THR A 255 1.78 30.35 -7.69
N ALA A 256 1.46 29.42 -8.59
CA ALA A 256 1.70 28.00 -8.38
C ALA A 256 2.69 27.50 -9.42
N THR A 257 3.75 26.84 -8.96
CA THR A 257 4.76 26.19 -9.79
C THR A 257 4.48 24.70 -9.81
N LEU A 258 4.27 24.11 -10.99
CA LEU A 258 4.07 22.68 -11.18
C LEU A 258 5.33 22.06 -11.77
N ASN A 259 5.87 21.05 -11.09
CA ASN A 259 6.94 20.22 -11.65
C ASN A 259 6.30 19.03 -12.40
N ALA A 260 6.70 18.80 -13.65
CA ALA A 260 6.29 17.62 -14.41
C ALA A 260 6.86 16.32 -13.81
N PRO A 261 6.27 15.13 -14.05
CA PRO A 261 6.79 13.87 -13.54
C PRO A 261 8.04 13.45 -14.33
N THR A 262 9.03 12.90 -13.65
CA THR A 262 10.19 12.24 -14.27
C THR A 262 9.77 10.93 -14.93
N VAL A 263 10.21 10.70 -16.18
CA VAL A 263 9.95 9.47 -16.94
C VAL A 263 11.27 8.74 -17.15
N SER A 264 11.37 7.47 -16.74
CA SER A 264 12.46 6.58 -17.13
C SER A 264 11.97 5.52 -18.11
N SER A 265 12.83 5.12 -19.05
CA SER A 265 12.45 4.39 -20.26
C SER A 265 12.06 2.92 -20.06
N SER A 266 11.14 2.49 -20.93
CA SER A 266 10.81 1.12 -21.41
C SER A 266 9.76 0.25 -20.69
N LEU A 267 8.78 0.83 -20.01
CA LEU A 267 7.50 0.15 -19.75
C LEU A 267 6.34 1.16 -19.93
N THR A 268 5.30 0.73 -20.64
CA THR A 268 4.04 1.47 -20.88
C THR A 268 3.53 2.05 -19.56
N HIS A 269 3.61 3.38 -19.38
CA HIS A 269 3.04 4.03 -18.21
C HIS A 269 1.56 4.31 -18.44
N ALA A 270 0.73 3.87 -17.48
CA ALA A 270 -0.63 4.37 -17.34
C ALA A 270 -0.59 5.89 -17.11
N PRO A 271 -1.58 6.65 -17.61
CA PRO A 271 -1.60 8.11 -17.51
C PRO A 271 -1.44 8.55 -16.05
N SER A 272 -0.41 9.34 -15.76
CA SER A 272 -0.26 10.00 -14.47
C SER A 272 -1.12 11.26 -14.45
N VAL A 273 -2.20 11.22 -13.68
CA VAL A 273 -3.02 12.39 -13.37
C VAL A 273 -2.19 13.31 -12.48
N LEU A 274 -1.72 14.44 -13.01
CA LEU A 274 -1.15 15.52 -12.22
C LEU A 274 -2.30 16.37 -11.66
N SER A 275 -2.52 16.28 -10.36
CA SER A 275 -3.46 17.14 -9.64
C SER A 275 -2.69 18.21 -8.89
N LEU A 276 -2.99 19.47 -9.17
CA LEU A 276 -2.56 20.61 -8.36
C LEU A 276 -3.72 21.00 -7.45
N THR A 277 -3.54 20.93 -6.13
CA THR A 277 -4.51 21.46 -5.18
C THR A 277 -3.96 22.78 -4.63
N ALA A 278 -4.47 23.92 -5.11
CA ALA A 278 -4.18 25.22 -4.52
C ALA A 278 -5.29 25.57 -3.53
N THR A 279 -4.97 25.63 -2.24
CA THR A 279 -5.90 26.09 -1.20
C THR A 279 -5.77 27.60 -1.08
N LEU A 280 -6.75 28.34 -1.59
CA LEU A 280 -6.86 29.78 -1.31
C LEU A 280 -7.78 30.02 -0.13
N VAL A 281 -7.25 30.74 0.86
CA VAL A 281 -8.02 31.26 1.97
C VAL A 281 -8.55 32.63 1.56
N ALA A 282 -9.87 32.76 1.40
CA ALA A 282 -10.49 34.08 1.29
C ALA A 282 -10.20 34.86 2.60
N PRO A 283 -9.85 36.15 2.55
CA PRO A 283 -9.62 36.92 3.77
C PRO A 283 -10.88 36.88 4.64
N SER A 284 -10.70 36.49 5.90
CA SER A 284 -11.77 36.45 6.89
C SER A 284 -12.19 37.87 7.26
N ILE A 285 -13.46 38.19 7.06
CA ILE A 285 -14.09 39.31 7.77
C ILE A 285 -14.70 38.71 9.03
N GLN A 286 -14.19 39.15 10.18
CA GLN A 286 -14.70 38.80 11.49
C GLN A 286 -16.14 39.30 11.65
N ILE A 287 -17.11 38.39 11.58
CA ILE A 287 -18.37 38.50 12.33
C ILE A 287 -18.66 37.13 12.93
N ASP A 288 -18.94 37.14 14.23
CA ASP A 288 -19.11 36.06 15.20
C ASP A 288 -19.89 34.83 14.68
N SER A 289 -19.20 33.97 13.92
CA SER A 289 -19.55 32.57 13.64
C SER A 289 -18.32 31.89 13.05
N THR A 290 -17.84 30.82 13.68
CA THR A 290 -16.69 30.06 13.20
C THR A 290 -17.09 29.22 11.98
N LEU A 291 -17.10 29.83 10.80
CA LEU A 291 -17.09 29.10 9.53
C LEU A 291 -15.65 28.65 9.25
N SER A 292 -15.44 27.34 9.26
CA SER A 292 -14.20 26.74 8.76
C SER A 292 -14.07 27.04 7.26
N PRO A 293 -12.93 27.54 6.77
CA PRO A 293 -12.76 27.84 5.35
C PRO A 293 -12.96 26.58 4.52
N SER A 294 -13.98 26.57 3.66
CA SER A 294 -14.16 25.49 2.68
C SER A 294 -13.17 25.71 1.54
N ALA A 295 -12.16 24.86 1.45
CA ALA A 295 -11.27 24.81 0.30
C ALA A 295 -12.12 24.54 -0.96
N VAL A 296 -12.04 25.42 -1.96
CA VAL A 296 -12.64 25.17 -3.28
C VAL A 296 -11.59 24.43 -4.10
N PRO A 297 -11.78 23.13 -4.41
CA PRO A 297 -10.85 22.42 -5.28
C PRO A 297 -11.01 22.92 -6.71
N ILE A 298 -9.92 23.43 -7.30
CA ILE A 298 -9.84 23.70 -8.73
C ILE A 298 -9.20 22.46 -9.38
N SER A 299 -9.96 21.71 -10.15
CA SER A 299 -9.45 20.59 -10.95
C SER A 299 -9.22 21.05 -12.38
N VAL A 300 -7.96 21.20 -12.78
CA VAL A 300 -7.58 21.42 -14.18
C VAL A 300 -7.19 20.08 -14.79
N SER A 301 -7.95 19.63 -15.79
CA SER A 301 -7.58 18.48 -16.62
C SER A 301 -7.00 19.00 -17.94
N LEU A 302 -5.76 18.63 -18.24
CA LEU A 302 -5.17 18.86 -19.55
C LEU A 302 -5.57 17.70 -20.48
N PRO A 303 -5.98 17.96 -21.73
CA PRO A 303 -6.23 16.88 -22.68
C PRO A 303 -4.95 16.11 -22.97
N ILE A 304 -5.10 14.80 -23.17
CA ILE A 304 -4.02 13.88 -23.53
C ILE A 304 -3.46 14.31 -24.88
N ILE A 305 -2.17 14.66 -24.93
CA ILE A 305 -1.44 14.80 -26.19
C ILE A 305 -0.72 13.48 -26.43
N SER A 306 -1.27 12.64 -27.32
CA SER A 306 -0.54 11.51 -27.86
C SER A 306 0.40 12.02 -28.96
N VAL A 307 1.71 11.98 -28.73
CA VAL A 307 2.71 12.26 -29.77
C VAL A 307 3.32 10.93 -30.21
N ALA A 308 3.07 10.53 -31.45
CA ALA A 308 3.87 9.50 -32.11
C ALA A 308 5.09 10.19 -32.73
N THR A 309 6.30 9.84 -32.29
CA THR A 309 7.53 10.40 -32.84
C THR A 309 8.06 9.52 -33.98
N GLN A 310 8.11 10.09 -35.19
CA GLN A 310 9.23 9.86 -36.11
C GLN A 310 10.09 11.13 -36.10
N LEU A 311 11.40 10.95 -36.28
CA LEU A 311 12.48 11.91 -36.02
C LEU A 311 12.18 13.41 -36.27
N ASN A 312 12.76 14.24 -35.38
CA ASN A 312 13.03 15.68 -35.53
C ASN A 312 11.81 16.57 -35.80
N VAL A 313 11.01 16.83 -34.75
CA VAL A 313 10.06 17.96 -34.74
C VAL A 313 10.30 18.81 -33.50
N THR A 314 10.69 20.07 -33.70
CA THR A 314 10.58 21.12 -32.67
C THR A 314 9.11 21.54 -32.60
N ILE A 315 8.43 21.20 -31.51
CA ILE A 315 7.03 21.61 -31.31
C ILE A 315 7.02 23.00 -30.69
N VAL A 316 6.76 24.02 -31.50
CA VAL A 316 6.34 25.33 -30.99
C VAL A 316 4.83 25.28 -30.81
N THR A 317 4.36 25.07 -29.57
CA THR A 317 2.94 25.25 -29.27
C THR A 317 2.67 26.75 -29.09
N PRO A 318 1.66 27.34 -29.74
CA PRO A 318 1.26 28.70 -29.40
C PRO A 318 0.72 28.71 -27.96
N VAL A 319 0.96 29.80 -27.23
CA VAL A 319 0.34 30.07 -25.92
C VAL A 319 -1.16 29.84 -26.06
N GLN A 320 -1.67 28.73 -25.53
CA GLN A 320 -3.09 28.51 -25.46
C GLN A 320 -3.66 29.38 -24.36
N ALA A 321 -4.39 30.42 -24.73
CA ALA A 321 -5.25 31.14 -23.80
C ALA A 321 -6.37 30.19 -23.37
N LEU A 322 -6.22 29.57 -22.20
CA LEU A 322 -7.30 28.81 -21.59
C LEU A 322 -8.34 29.80 -21.06
N THR A 323 -9.43 29.99 -21.79
CA THR A 323 -10.60 30.71 -21.30
C THR A 323 -11.42 29.74 -20.47
N ALA A 324 -11.19 29.71 -19.15
CA ALA A 324 -12.08 29.01 -18.24
C ALA A 324 -13.34 29.86 -18.03
N THR A 325 -14.44 29.50 -18.70
CA THR A 325 -15.76 30.00 -18.31
C THR A 325 -16.25 29.11 -17.20
N ILE A 326 -16.36 29.64 -15.98
CA ILE A 326 -17.12 28.99 -14.92
C ILE A 326 -18.58 29.22 -15.26
N GLU A 327 -19.18 28.33 -16.06
CA GLU A 327 -20.55 28.00 -15.76
C GLU A 327 -20.52 27.19 -14.49
N GLN A 328 -21.26 27.63 -13.48
CA GLN A 328 -21.60 26.77 -12.36
C GLN A 328 -22.63 25.78 -12.89
N PRO A 329 -22.29 24.51 -13.21
CA PRO A 329 -23.32 23.49 -13.16
C PRO A 329 -23.76 23.49 -11.70
N ASN A 330 -24.95 24.00 -11.43
CA ASN A 330 -25.64 23.88 -10.14
C ASN A 330 -26.01 22.41 -9.85
N ILE A 331 -25.12 21.47 -10.17
CA ILE A 331 -25.28 20.06 -9.86
C ILE A 331 -24.14 19.75 -8.90
N LEU A 332 -24.42 19.90 -7.60
CA LEU A 332 -23.63 19.29 -6.54
C LEU A 332 -23.39 17.83 -6.94
N ALA A 333 -22.15 17.44 -7.21
CA ALA A 333 -21.78 16.06 -6.92
C ALA A 333 -21.98 15.91 -5.40
N PRO A 334 -22.84 14.98 -4.94
CA PRO A 334 -23.08 14.84 -3.52
C PRO A 334 -21.74 14.51 -2.85
N LEU A 335 -21.40 15.27 -1.81
CA LEU A 335 -20.30 14.89 -0.91
C LEU A 335 -20.51 13.44 -0.47
N PRO A 336 -19.43 12.67 -0.21
CA PRO A 336 -19.55 11.34 0.38
C PRO A 336 -20.52 11.43 1.56
N VAL A 337 -21.61 10.69 1.46
CA VAL A 337 -22.68 10.76 2.44
C VAL A 337 -22.10 10.44 3.80
N VAL A 338 -22.27 11.35 4.75
CA VAL A 338 -22.04 11.13 6.17
C VAL A 338 -23.38 11.22 6.88
N ARG A 339 -23.56 10.43 7.93
CA ARG A 339 -24.78 10.47 8.74
C ARG A 339 -24.44 10.74 10.20
N MET A 340 -24.95 11.85 10.69
CA MET A 340 -24.87 12.23 12.10
C MET A 340 -25.95 11.52 12.90
N MET A 341 -25.57 10.86 13.99
CA MET A 341 -26.48 10.18 14.91
C MET A 341 -26.12 10.49 16.36
N PRO A 342 -27.09 10.80 17.24
CA PRO A 342 -26.82 11.00 18.64
C PRO A 342 -26.58 9.65 19.34
N PHE A 343 -25.61 9.60 20.25
CA PHE A 343 -25.47 8.55 21.25
C PHE A 343 -25.72 9.16 22.63
N ILE A 344 -26.91 8.92 23.20
CA ILE A 344 -27.37 9.56 24.44
C ILE A 344 -27.20 8.61 25.61
N PHE A 345 -26.07 8.71 26.31
CA PHE A 345 -25.82 7.90 27.49
C PHE A 345 -26.75 8.29 28.65
N SER A 346 -26.92 9.60 28.89
CA SER A 346 -27.77 10.15 29.95
C SER A 346 -28.32 11.53 29.57
N SER A 347 -29.13 12.14 30.45
CA SER A 347 -29.59 13.53 30.28
C SER A 347 -28.47 14.57 30.31
N THR A 348 -27.27 14.20 30.79
CA THR A 348 -26.11 15.10 30.92
C THR A 348 -24.95 14.73 30.00
N ILE A 349 -24.93 13.51 29.45
CA ILE A 349 -23.86 13.01 28.60
C ILE A 349 -24.46 12.47 27.31
N ALA A 350 -24.23 13.22 26.23
CA ALA A 350 -24.58 12.82 24.88
C ALA A 350 -23.39 13.06 23.95
N TYR A 351 -23.14 12.10 23.07
CA TYR A 351 -22.14 12.19 22.02
C TYR A 351 -22.84 12.38 20.68
N MET A 352 -22.18 13.06 19.76
CA MET A 352 -22.57 13.03 18.35
C MET A 352 -21.65 12.04 17.64
N MET A 353 -22.25 11.16 16.85
CA MET A 353 -21.52 10.19 16.04
C MET A 353 -21.62 10.56 14.57
N GLU A 354 -20.48 10.61 13.89
CA GLU A 354 -20.38 10.74 12.44
C GLU A 354 -20.11 9.36 11.85
N PHE A 355 -21.11 8.76 11.21
CA PHE A 355 -20.89 7.61 10.34
C PHE A 355 -20.42 8.10 8.97
N GLY A 356 -19.31 7.56 8.47
CA GLY A 356 -18.79 7.78 7.13
C GLY A 356 -18.45 6.46 6.43
N ASP A 357 -17.63 6.51 5.37
CA ASP A 357 -17.23 5.29 4.63
C ASP A 357 -16.44 4.32 5.53
N ARG A 358 -17.13 3.30 6.06
CA ARG A 358 -16.57 2.24 6.91
C ARG A 358 -15.95 2.70 8.22
N TYR A 359 -16.38 3.85 8.75
CA TYR A 359 -15.96 4.34 10.06
C TYR A 359 -17.10 5.01 10.83
N ALA A 360 -16.92 5.14 12.15
CA ALA A 360 -17.70 6.01 13.01
C ALA A 360 -16.79 6.82 13.94
N ARG A 361 -17.03 8.12 13.98
CA ARG A 361 -16.28 9.13 14.73
C ARG A 361 -17.12 9.77 15.81
N PHE A 362 -16.51 10.16 16.93
CA PHE A 362 -17.25 10.60 18.12
C PHE A 362 -16.90 12.03 18.54
N TYR A 363 -17.92 12.79 18.87
CA TYR A 363 -17.81 14.18 19.31
C TYR A 363 -18.53 14.37 20.64
N PHE A 364 -17.97 15.20 21.51
CA PHE A 364 -18.56 15.57 22.80
C PHE A 364 -18.43 17.08 23.01
N GLY A 365 -19.52 17.74 23.44
CA GLY A 365 -19.52 19.20 23.63
C GLY A 365 -19.23 20.01 22.35
N GLY A 366 -19.55 19.45 21.17
CA GLY A 366 -19.28 20.08 19.87
C GLY A 366 -17.82 19.99 19.41
N GLN A 367 -16.97 19.24 20.11
CA GLN A 367 -15.56 19.04 19.76
C GLN A 367 -15.25 17.57 19.47
N PRO A 368 -14.21 17.28 18.66
CA PRO A 368 -13.62 15.95 18.52
C PRO A 368 -13.40 15.29 19.89
N LEU A 369 -13.88 14.07 20.11
CA LEU A 369 -13.62 13.35 21.35
C LEU A 369 -12.17 12.80 21.32
N PRO A 370 -11.29 13.19 22.26
CA PRO A 370 -9.94 12.64 22.33
C PRO A 370 -9.92 11.25 23.00
N GLY A 371 -9.21 10.32 22.38
CA GLY A 371 -8.89 8.99 22.87
C GLY A 371 -7.46 8.90 23.40
N SER A 372 -6.86 7.72 23.34
CA SER A 372 -5.46 7.53 23.75
C SER A 372 -4.50 8.35 22.87
N GLY A 373 -3.61 9.12 23.50
CA GLY A 373 -2.62 9.94 22.79
C GLY A 373 -3.21 11.15 22.05
N GLU A 374 -4.34 11.70 22.52
CA GLU A 374 -5.02 12.87 21.92
C GLU A 374 -5.49 12.65 20.47
N THR A 375 -5.64 11.37 20.08
CA THR A 375 -6.19 10.99 18.78
C THR A 375 -7.71 11.05 18.81
N HIS A 376 -8.34 11.46 17.72
CA HIS A 376 -9.79 11.47 17.63
C HIS A 376 -10.34 10.03 17.72
N VAL A 377 -11.33 9.81 18.58
CA VAL A 377 -11.94 8.48 18.73
C VAL A 377 -12.67 8.10 17.45
N GLU A 378 -12.19 7.03 16.83
CA GLU A 378 -12.72 6.45 15.60
C GLU A 378 -12.79 4.92 15.77
N ILE A 379 -13.87 4.32 15.27
CA ILE A 379 -14.03 2.86 15.18
C ILE A 379 -14.35 2.47 13.74
N ALA A 380 -13.94 1.27 13.35
CA ALA A 380 -14.31 0.69 12.07
C ALA A 380 -15.80 0.27 12.05
N THR A 381 -16.45 0.44 10.90
CA THR A 381 -17.81 -0.04 10.65
C THR A 381 -17.89 -0.75 9.30
N PRO A 382 -18.86 -1.65 9.07
CA PRO A 382 -18.99 -2.31 7.77
C PRO A 382 -19.75 -1.47 6.73
N TYR A 383 -20.32 -0.33 7.13
CA TYR A 383 -21.32 0.40 6.33
C TYR A 383 -20.65 1.33 5.32
N SER A 384 -21.10 1.29 4.07
CA SER A 384 -20.68 2.22 3.02
C SER A 384 -21.55 3.49 2.99
N PRO A 385 -21.12 4.58 2.33
CA PRO A 385 -21.85 5.84 2.26
C PRO A 385 -23.31 5.69 1.78
N GLU A 386 -23.55 4.83 0.80
CA GLU A 386 -24.88 4.56 0.24
C GLU A 386 -25.84 3.84 1.21
N GLU A 387 -25.32 3.20 2.25
CA GLU A 387 -26.09 2.46 3.25
C GLU A 387 -26.45 3.32 4.47
N LEU A 388 -25.74 4.42 4.69
CA LEU A 388 -25.83 5.17 5.94
C LEU A 388 -27.23 5.69 6.23
N TYR A 389 -27.99 6.16 5.25
CA TYR A 389 -29.38 6.61 5.46
C TYR A 389 -30.37 5.47 5.70
N GLN A 390 -30.02 4.24 5.32
CA GLN A 390 -30.83 3.05 5.55
C GLN A 390 -30.57 2.43 6.93
N LEU A 391 -29.45 2.78 7.56
CA LEU A 391 -29.09 2.29 8.89
C LEU A 391 -30.17 2.67 9.92
N GLN A 392 -30.77 1.68 10.57
CA GLN A 392 -31.72 1.93 11.65
C GLN A 392 -31.05 1.68 12.99
N THR A 393 -31.25 2.61 13.94
CA THR A 393 -30.65 2.51 15.27
C THR A 393 -31.68 2.67 16.38
N ARG A 394 -31.44 1.95 17.48
CA ARG A 394 -32.14 2.10 18.75
C ARG A 394 -31.13 2.00 19.87
N GLN A 395 -31.26 2.84 20.88
CA GLN A 395 -30.32 2.91 21.98
C GLN A 395 -31.02 2.79 23.33
N ILE A 396 -30.37 2.15 24.28
CA ILE A 396 -30.64 2.27 25.71
C ILE A 396 -29.30 2.43 26.46
N ALA A 397 -29.15 3.51 27.22
CA ALA A 397 -27.95 3.81 28.01
C ALA A 397 -26.64 3.65 27.19
N ASP A 398 -25.75 2.74 27.60
CA ASP A 398 -24.44 2.51 26.99
C ASP A 398 -24.46 1.63 25.73
N VAL A 399 -25.64 1.25 25.24
CA VAL A 399 -25.80 0.29 24.15
C VAL A 399 -26.69 0.86 23.05
N MET A 400 -26.16 0.89 21.83
CA MET A 400 -26.94 1.14 20.62
C MET A 400 -26.93 -0.09 19.70
N TRP A 401 -28.11 -0.52 19.28
CA TRP A 401 -28.31 -1.52 18.25
C TRP A 401 -28.41 -0.85 16.89
N ALA A 402 -27.72 -1.40 15.89
CA ALA A 402 -27.69 -0.92 14.52
C ALA A 402 -28.05 -2.07 13.56
N VAL A 403 -29.00 -1.83 12.65
CA VAL A 403 -29.48 -2.83 11.69
C VAL A 403 -29.54 -2.25 10.28
N HIS A 404 -29.13 -3.06 9.31
CA HIS A 404 -29.18 -2.81 7.87
C HIS A 404 -29.50 -4.12 7.15
N SER A 405 -30.19 -4.10 6.01
CA SER A 405 -30.60 -5.34 5.31
C SER A 405 -29.43 -6.17 4.80
N ASN A 406 -28.32 -5.50 4.45
CA ASN A 406 -27.14 -6.14 3.84
C ASN A 406 -26.06 -6.53 4.85
N HIS A 407 -26.25 -6.24 6.14
CA HIS A 407 -25.25 -6.50 7.18
C HIS A 407 -25.87 -7.23 8.36
N PRO A 408 -25.12 -8.15 9.00
CA PRO A 408 -25.53 -8.69 10.30
C PRO A 408 -25.82 -7.57 11.31
N GLN A 409 -26.78 -7.79 12.21
CA GLN A 409 -27.14 -6.81 13.23
C GLN A 409 -25.96 -6.58 14.19
N ARG A 410 -25.69 -5.32 14.56
CA ARG A 410 -24.53 -4.95 15.39
C ARG A 410 -24.94 -4.16 16.63
N GLN A 411 -24.11 -4.25 17.66
CA GLN A 411 -24.25 -3.54 18.92
C GLN A 411 -23.02 -2.65 19.14
N LEU A 412 -23.26 -1.35 19.12
CA LEU A 412 -22.31 -0.33 19.54
C LEU A 412 -22.37 -0.20 21.07
N LYS A 413 -21.25 -0.46 21.75
CA LYS A 413 -21.12 -0.37 23.21
C LYS A 413 -20.16 0.73 23.58
N ARG A 414 -20.55 1.55 24.54
CA ARG A 414 -19.65 2.48 25.23
C ARG A 414 -19.15 1.83 26.52
N THR A 415 -17.85 1.56 26.62
CA THR A 415 -17.26 0.92 27.81
C THR A 415 -16.56 1.91 28.73
N THR A 416 -16.10 3.04 28.19
CA THR A 416 -15.54 4.17 28.96
C THR A 416 -16.00 5.50 28.36
N VAL A 417 -15.50 6.62 28.87
CA VAL A 417 -15.80 7.96 28.32
C VAL A 417 -15.35 8.12 26.88
N SER A 418 -14.29 7.42 26.46
CA SER A 418 -13.67 7.54 25.12
C SER A 418 -13.42 6.19 24.44
N THR A 419 -14.01 5.10 24.94
CA THR A 419 -13.88 3.76 24.35
C THR A 419 -15.23 3.25 23.89
N PHE A 420 -15.32 2.96 22.60
CA PHE A 420 -16.49 2.41 21.93
C PHE A 420 -16.09 1.16 21.14
N SER A 421 -16.99 0.18 21.05
CA SER A 421 -16.82 -0.99 20.18
C SER A 421 -18.11 -1.27 19.40
N LEU A 422 -17.99 -1.64 18.13
CA LEU A 422 -19.10 -2.08 17.31
C LEU A 422 -18.96 -3.56 17.02
N ASP A 423 -19.72 -4.37 17.75
CA ASP A 423 -19.63 -5.83 17.68
C ASP A 423 -20.86 -6.41 16.99
N GLU A 424 -20.73 -7.56 16.35
CA GLU A 424 -21.88 -8.30 15.81
C GLU A 424 -22.73 -8.91 16.94
N ILE A 425 -24.05 -8.96 16.76
CA ILE A 425 -24.95 -9.56 17.74
C ILE A 425 -25.08 -11.05 17.45
N GLU A 426 -24.64 -11.85 18.42
CA GLU A 426 -24.93 -13.27 18.42
C GLU A 426 -26.32 -13.51 19.02
N PHE A 427 -27.28 -13.91 18.19
CA PHE A 427 -28.61 -14.30 18.66
C PHE A 427 -28.56 -15.71 19.23
N THR A 428 -28.76 -15.84 20.54
CA THR A 428 -28.91 -17.15 21.21
C THR A 428 -30.37 -17.61 21.27
N LYS A 429 -31.31 -16.73 20.92
CA LYS A 429 -32.75 -16.99 20.85
C LYS A 429 -33.41 -16.01 19.88
N GLY A 430 -34.30 -16.49 19.03
CA GLY A 430 -35.01 -15.66 18.05
C GLY A 430 -36.47 -15.41 18.42
N PRO A 431 -37.14 -14.48 17.72
CA PRO A 431 -38.54 -14.71 17.40
C PRO A 431 -38.60 -15.98 16.54
N PHE A 432 -39.36 -16.97 16.98
CA PHE A 432 -39.57 -18.19 16.20
C PHE A 432 -40.87 -18.05 15.42
N LEU A 433 -40.92 -18.68 14.25
CA LEU A 433 -42.18 -18.90 13.56
C LEU A 433 -43.14 -19.70 14.47
N GLU A 434 -44.42 -19.69 14.11
CA GLU A 434 -45.40 -20.57 14.74
C GLU A 434 -44.93 -22.02 14.71
N ARG A 435 -45.21 -22.77 15.78
CA ARG A 435 -44.76 -24.15 15.92
C ARG A 435 -45.42 -24.99 14.82
N ASN A 436 -44.63 -25.82 14.13
CA ASN A 436 -45.07 -26.52 12.93
C ASN A 436 -46.41 -27.27 13.11
N ASP A 437 -46.59 -28.01 14.21
CA ASP A 437 -47.81 -28.77 14.52
C ASP A 437 -49.06 -27.90 14.81
N ILE A 438 -48.87 -26.60 15.07
CA ILE A 438 -49.97 -25.63 15.23
C ILE A 438 -50.31 -25.02 13.87
N ALA A 439 -49.29 -24.70 13.07
CA ALA A 439 -49.47 -24.12 11.75
C ALA A 439 -50.06 -25.14 10.76
N GLU A 440 -49.56 -26.37 10.78
CA GLU A 440 -49.96 -27.48 9.94
C GLU A 440 -49.90 -28.79 10.74
N ASP A 441 -51.05 -29.46 10.91
CA ASP A 441 -51.16 -30.73 11.65
C ASP A 441 -50.80 -31.91 10.73
N ASP A 442 -49.51 -32.04 10.40
CA ASP A 442 -48.98 -32.98 9.39
C ASP A 442 -48.16 -34.17 9.96
N ASP A 443 -48.15 -34.35 11.29
CA ASP A 443 -47.37 -35.34 12.04
C ASP A 443 -45.84 -35.31 11.77
N VAL A 444 -45.30 -34.25 11.16
CA VAL A 444 -43.86 -34.12 10.92
C VAL A 444 -43.14 -33.73 12.21
N THR A 445 -42.14 -34.52 12.59
CA THR A 445 -41.35 -34.33 13.81
C THR A 445 -39.91 -33.97 13.49
N MET A 446 -39.28 -33.19 14.38
CA MET A 446 -37.84 -32.91 14.36
C MET A 446 -37.18 -33.46 15.63
N ASN A 447 -36.04 -34.11 15.47
CA ASN A 447 -35.25 -34.69 16.54
C ASN A 447 -33.80 -34.19 16.49
N VAL A 448 -33.24 -33.88 17.65
CA VAL A 448 -31.81 -33.60 17.83
C VAL A 448 -31.18 -34.72 18.65
N ASP A 449 -30.00 -35.20 18.25
CA ASP A 449 -29.31 -36.34 18.88
C ASP A 449 -28.47 -35.97 20.11
N VAL A 450 -28.41 -34.69 20.48
CA VAL A 450 -27.72 -34.17 21.68
C VAL A 450 -28.68 -33.56 22.68
N THR A 451 -28.39 -33.74 23.96
CA THR A 451 -29.26 -33.31 25.08
C THR A 451 -28.62 -32.29 26.02
N ALA A 452 -27.30 -32.09 25.94
CA ALA A 452 -26.57 -31.10 26.73
C ALA A 452 -26.33 -29.82 25.92
N ALA A 453 -26.47 -28.66 26.59
CA ALA A 453 -26.24 -27.36 25.98
C ALA A 453 -24.77 -27.20 25.54
N GLY A 454 -24.55 -26.59 24.38
CA GLY A 454 -23.21 -26.29 23.84
C GLY A 454 -22.55 -27.43 23.07
N LEU A 455 -23.20 -28.59 22.92
CA LEU A 455 -22.71 -29.68 22.08
C LEU A 455 -23.21 -29.55 20.63
N ALA A 456 -22.37 -29.94 19.68
CA ALA A 456 -22.78 -30.12 18.28
C ALA A 456 -23.49 -31.46 18.11
N GLY A 457 -24.58 -31.48 17.36
CA GLY A 457 -25.37 -32.67 17.06
C GLY A 457 -26.11 -32.58 15.73
N THR A 458 -26.77 -33.66 15.33
CA THR A 458 -27.54 -33.78 14.10
C THR A 458 -29.00 -33.46 14.36
N LEU A 459 -29.53 -32.48 13.61
CA LEU A 459 -30.97 -32.21 13.55
C LEU A 459 -31.60 -32.98 12.40
N THR A 460 -32.44 -33.97 12.72
CA THR A 460 -33.15 -34.82 11.75
C THR A 460 -34.63 -34.49 11.77
N ARG A 461 -35.30 -34.59 10.62
CA ARG A 461 -36.78 -34.53 10.57
C ARG A 461 -37.36 -35.76 9.88
N SER A 462 -38.60 -36.09 10.21
CA SER A 462 -39.26 -37.30 9.68
C SER A 462 -39.69 -37.21 8.21
N SER A 463 -39.90 -36.02 7.65
CA SER A 463 -40.31 -35.78 6.25
C SER A 463 -39.96 -34.35 5.79
N GLY A 464 -39.75 -34.08 4.48
CA GLY A 464 -39.43 -32.76 3.88
C GLY A 464 -37.94 -32.52 3.55
N VAL A 465 -37.56 -31.32 3.05
CA VAL A 465 -36.15 -30.90 2.74
C VAL A 465 -35.68 -29.62 3.47
N PHE A 466 -34.43 -29.57 3.98
CA PHE A 466 -33.90 -28.36 4.64
C PHE A 466 -33.49 -27.42 3.51
N GLU A 467 -33.88 -26.16 3.60
CA GLU A 467 -33.57 -25.15 2.59
C GLU A 467 -32.23 -24.48 2.87
N GLU A 468 -31.64 -23.85 1.85
CA GLU A 468 -30.36 -23.13 1.95
C GLU A 468 -30.42 -22.03 3.03
N GLY A 469 -31.56 -21.34 3.16
CA GLY A 469 -31.78 -20.31 4.18
C GLY A 469 -31.83 -20.82 5.62
N HIS A 470 -31.83 -22.14 5.86
CA HIS A 470 -31.77 -22.71 7.20
C HIS A 470 -30.35 -22.80 7.76
N VAL A 471 -29.31 -22.64 6.94
CA VAL A 471 -27.92 -22.61 7.41
C VAL A 471 -27.70 -21.34 8.25
N GLY A 472 -27.26 -21.51 9.50
CA GLY A 472 -27.10 -20.41 10.46
C GLY A 472 -28.39 -19.98 11.18
N ALA A 473 -29.55 -20.54 10.81
CA ALA A 473 -30.81 -20.23 11.47
C ALA A 473 -30.96 -20.91 12.84
N LEU A 474 -31.74 -20.29 13.73
CA LEU A 474 -32.12 -20.85 15.02
C LEU A 474 -33.39 -21.69 14.89
N PHE A 475 -33.33 -22.94 15.37
CA PHE A 475 -34.47 -23.84 15.49
C PHE A 475 -34.91 -23.92 16.95
N LYS A 476 -36.20 -23.70 17.22
CA LYS A 476 -36.80 -24.00 18.52
C LYS A 476 -37.41 -25.39 18.49
N LEU A 477 -36.89 -26.27 19.34
CA LEU A 477 -37.42 -27.61 19.51
C LEU A 477 -38.28 -27.66 20.77
N THR A 478 -39.56 -27.93 20.58
CA THR A 478 -40.51 -28.10 21.66
C THR A 478 -40.79 -29.58 21.84
N HIS A 479 -40.31 -30.15 22.95
CA HIS A 479 -40.60 -31.53 23.30
C HIS A 479 -41.82 -31.56 24.23
N PRO A 480 -42.93 -32.20 23.81
CA PRO A 480 -44.02 -32.47 24.72
C PRO A 480 -43.52 -33.47 25.77
N ARG A 481 -43.62 -33.14 27.05
CA ARG A 481 -43.49 -34.16 28.10
C ARG A 481 -44.79 -34.94 28.13
N VAL A 482 -44.68 -36.26 28.08
CA VAL A 482 -45.80 -37.17 28.34
C VAL A 482 -46.39 -36.84 29.71
N ASN A 483 -47.71 -36.82 29.83
CA ASN A 483 -48.39 -36.66 31.12
C ASN A 483 -47.78 -37.64 32.13
N ARG A 484 -47.18 -37.10 33.18
CA ARG A 484 -46.51 -37.89 34.22
C ARG A 484 -47.34 -37.80 35.49
N GLN A 485 -47.78 -38.95 35.97
CA GLN A 485 -48.53 -39.08 37.22
C GLN A 485 -47.80 -40.04 38.14
N THR A 486 -47.68 -39.67 39.41
CA THR A 486 -47.26 -40.58 40.48
C THR A 486 -48.42 -40.74 41.45
N ASN A 487 -48.70 -41.98 41.83
CA ASN A 487 -49.73 -42.33 42.80
C ASN A 487 -49.05 -43.02 43.97
N GLY A 488 -49.48 -42.67 45.19
CA GLY A 488 -48.92 -43.19 46.41
C GLY A 488 -50.00 -43.69 47.35
N THR A 489 -49.70 -44.80 48.05
CA THR A 489 -50.58 -45.35 49.08
C THR A 489 -49.76 -45.72 50.31
N LYS A 490 -50.30 -45.46 51.51
CA LYS A 490 -49.82 -46.03 52.77
C LYS A 490 -50.92 -46.82 53.47
N PRO A 491 -50.58 -47.96 54.10
CA PRO A 491 -51.49 -48.68 54.97
C PRO A 491 -51.97 -47.81 56.15
N PRO A 492 -53.07 -48.21 56.81
CA PRO A 492 -53.58 -47.53 58.00
C PRO A 492 -52.52 -47.24 59.06
N GLY A 493 -52.59 -46.06 59.66
CA GLY A 493 -51.73 -45.65 60.78
C GLY A 493 -50.26 -45.38 60.43
N GLN A 494 -49.85 -45.46 59.15
CA GLN A 494 -48.46 -45.21 58.75
C GLN A 494 -48.25 -43.86 58.07
N THR A 495 -47.18 -43.16 58.47
CA THR A 495 -46.71 -41.90 57.87
C THR A 495 -45.51 -42.11 56.95
N GLY A 496 -45.11 -41.07 56.21
CA GLY A 496 -43.90 -41.06 55.38
C GLY A 496 -44.16 -40.92 53.88
N ILE A 497 -43.09 -41.03 53.09
CA ILE A 497 -43.11 -40.78 51.64
C ILE A 497 -43.96 -41.83 50.91
N ILE A 498 -44.74 -41.36 49.94
CA ILE A 498 -45.58 -42.19 49.07
C ILE A 498 -45.43 -41.78 47.61
N GLY A 499 -45.47 -42.79 46.73
CA GLY A 499 -45.17 -42.62 45.31
C GLY A 499 -43.69 -42.28 45.07
N GLU A 500 -43.28 -42.35 43.81
CA GLU A 500 -41.95 -41.94 43.42
C GLU A 500 -41.87 -40.40 43.30
N PRO A 501 -40.77 -39.77 43.72
CA PRO A 501 -40.53 -38.37 43.42
C PRO A 501 -40.39 -38.12 41.92
N ILE A 502 -41.16 -37.17 41.40
CA ILE A 502 -41.15 -36.82 39.97
C ILE A 502 -40.66 -35.40 39.74
N ASP A 503 -40.03 -35.18 38.59
CA ASP A 503 -39.63 -33.85 38.13
C ASP A 503 -40.87 -33.09 37.67
N VAL A 504 -41.11 -31.90 38.23
CA VAL A 504 -42.26 -31.05 37.89
C VAL A 504 -41.75 -29.75 37.29
N PHE A 505 -42.31 -29.41 36.13
CA PHE A 505 -42.14 -28.15 35.43
C PHE A 505 -43.45 -27.95 34.67
N GLY A 506 -44.08 -26.77 34.76
CA GLY A 506 -45.44 -26.53 34.27
C GLY A 506 -46.53 -26.85 35.30
N THR A 507 -47.78 -26.85 34.84
CA THR A 507 -48.97 -27.00 35.69
C THR A 507 -49.11 -28.42 36.20
N PHE A 508 -49.35 -28.56 37.50
CA PHE A 508 -49.54 -29.82 38.18
C PHE A 508 -50.75 -29.78 39.11
N ILE A 509 -51.33 -30.96 39.33
CA ILE A 509 -52.46 -31.20 40.22
C ILE A 509 -52.04 -32.23 41.27
N PHE A 510 -52.11 -31.85 42.53
CA PHE A 510 -51.93 -32.71 43.68
C PHE A 510 -53.28 -32.99 44.33
N THR A 511 -53.64 -34.26 44.50
CA THR A 511 -54.93 -34.66 45.07
C THR A 511 -54.73 -35.67 46.19
N VAL A 512 -55.45 -35.49 47.29
CA VAL A 512 -55.57 -36.47 48.38
C VAL A 512 -56.94 -37.13 48.26
N SER A 513 -56.97 -38.45 48.08
CA SER A 513 -58.22 -39.19 47.84
C SER A 513 -59.13 -39.17 49.07
N PRO A 514 -60.46 -39.23 48.90
CA PRO A 514 -61.41 -39.39 50.02
C PRO A 514 -61.09 -40.61 50.90
N GLY A 515 -61.31 -40.50 52.21
CA GLY A 515 -60.92 -41.48 53.23
C GLY A 515 -59.44 -41.44 53.66
N SER A 516 -58.64 -40.47 53.20
CA SER A 516 -57.19 -40.39 53.45
C SER A 516 -56.82 -39.48 54.63
N GLY A 517 -55.62 -39.65 55.16
CA GLY A 517 -55.03 -38.72 56.14
C GLY A 517 -54.49 -37.42 55.52
N THR A 518 -53.66 -36.70 56.28
CA THR A 518 -53.04 -35.45 55.82
C THR A 518 -51.76 -35.76 55.05
N VAL A 519 -51.64 -35.19 53.84
CA VAL A 519 -50.47 -35.39 52.96
C VAL A 519 -49.87 -34.04 52.58
N ALA A 520 -48.58 -33.89 52.82
CA ALA A 520 -47.78 -32.76 52.40
C ALA A 520 -47.15 -33.01 51.03
N LEU A 521 -47.24 -32.02 50.15
CA LEU A 521 -46.50 -31.95 48.91
C LEU A 521 -45.18 -31.22 49.17
N GLU A 522 -44.07 -31.92 49.03
CA GLU A 522 -42.72 -31.41 49.29
C GLU A 522 -42.00 -31.14 47.97
N ARG A 523 -41.35 -29.99 47.86
CA ARG A 523 -40.55 -29.52 46.72
C ARG A 523 -39.07 -29.49 47.08
N SER A 524 -38.19 -29.84 46.14
CA SER A 524 -36.73 -29.75 46.30
C SER A 524 -35.99 -29.51 44.98
N THR A 525 -34.83 -28.85 45.07
CA THR A 525 -33.87 -28.64 43.96
C THR A 525 -32.57 -29.43 44.17
N ASN A 526 -32.46 -30.24 45.22
CA ASN A 526 -31.23 -30.95 45.61
C ASN A 526 -31.54 -32.34 46.16
N ASP A 527 -32.41 -33.09 45.49
CA ASP A 527 -32.82 -34.45 45.86
C ASP A 527 -33.29 -34.58 47.32
N PHE A 528 -34.04 -33.58 47.79
CA PHE A 528 -34.64 -33.51 49.13
C PHE A 528 -33.64 -33.47 50.29
N VAL A 529 -32.38 -33.09 50.04
CA VAL A 529 -31.45 -32.69 51.11
C VAL A 529 -32.01 -31.47 51.84
N THR A 530 -32.50 -30.48 51.09
CA THR A 530 -33.40 -29.45 51.60
C THR A 530 -34.76 -29.55 50.91
N LYS A 531 -35.82 -29.18 51.62
CA LYS A 531 -37.19 -29.27 51.12
C LYS A 531 -38.05 -28.13 51.61
N THR A 532 -39.05 -27.79 50.80
CA THR A 532 -40.08 -26.83 51.14
C THR A 532 -41.44 -27.50 50.97
N THR A 533 -42.30 -27.40 51.97
CA THR A 533 -43.70 -27.85 51.84
C THR A 533 -44.48 -26.82 51.05
N ILE A 534 -45.07 -27.23 49.92
CA ILE A 534 -45.80 -26.35 49.01
C ILE A 534 -47.29 -26.37 49.30
N ALA A 535 -47.82 -27.54 49.63
CA ALA A 535 -49.21 -27.69 50.05
C ALA A 535 -49.31 -28.77 51.12
N THR A 536 -50.29 -28.65 52.00
CA THR A 536 -50.67 -29.72 52.93
C THR A 536 -52.17 -29.88 52.80
N LEU A 537 -52.60 -31.02 52.28
CA LEU A 537 -54.00 -31.30 52.03
C LEU A 537 -54.51 -32.37 52.98
N THR A 538 -55.75 -32.16 53.41
CA THR A 538 -56.55 -33.14 54.14
C THR A 538 -57.53 -33.83 53.22
N ASP A 539 -58.20 -34.84 53.76
CA ASP A 539 -59.10 -35.74 53.05
C ASP A 539 -59.97 -35.11 51.94
N GLY A 540 -59.90 -35.68 50.73
CA GLY A 540 -60.75 -35.33 49.58
C GLY A 540 -60.44 -34.01 48.86
N ASN A 541 -59.32 -33.35 49.16
CA ASN A 541 -58.98 -32.05 48.57
C ASN A 541 -57.95 -32.15 47.44
N THR A 542 -57.97 -31.14 46.57
CA THR A 542 -57.06 -30.97 45.43
C THR A 542 -56.37 -29.61 45.50
N PHE A 543 -55.11 -29.55 45.06
CA PHE A 543 -54.30 -28.36 44.92
C PHE A 543 -53.71 -28.31 43.51
N GLU A 544 -53.88 -27.18 42.84
CA GLU A 544 -53.33 -26.93 41.50
C GLU A 544 -52.36 -25.76 41.56
N SER A 545 -51.20 -25.91 40.93
CA SER A 545 -50.21 -24.85 40.82
C SER A 545 -49.29 -25.07 39.61
N THR A 546 -48.36 -24.14 39.39
CA THR A 546 -47.41 -24.18 38.27
C THR A 546 -45.99 -24.05 38.81
N GLU A 547 -45.09 -24.94 38.38
CA GLU A 547 -43.65 -24.82 38.65
C GLU A 547 -42.93 -24.22 37.44
N GLU A 548 -42.35 -23.04 37.61
CA GLU A 548 -41.64 -22.30 36.55
C GLU A 548 -40.13 -22.52 36.57
N THR A 549 -39.60 -23.26 37.55
CA THR A 549 -38.17 -23.56 37.69
C THR A 549 -37.87 -24.95 37.16
N ALA A 550 -36.95 -25.06 36.20
CA ALA A 550 -36.52 -26.35 35.67
C ALA A 550 -35.70 -27.15 36.72
N GLY A 551 -35.74 -28.49 36.62
CA GLY A 551 -34.94 -29.38 37.48
C GLY A 551 -35.45 -29.54 38.91
N VAL A 552 -36.68 -29.11 39.21
CA VAL A 552 -37.31 -29.26 40.53
C VAL A 552 -38.02 -30.61 40.65
N ARG A 553 -37.85 -31.26 41.80
CA ARG A 553 -38.50 -32.53 42.13
C ARG A 553 -39.55 -32.35 43.22
N TYR A 554 -40.66 -33.04 43.06
CA TYR A 554 -41.76 -33.07 44.03
C TYR A 554 -41.98 -34.49 44.53
N ARG A 555 -42.32 -34.62 45.81
CA ARG A 555 -42.76 -35.88 46.42
C ARG A 555 -43.90 -35.66 47.39
N MET A 556 -44.70 -36.71 47.61
CA MET A 556 -45.82 -36.69 48.54
C MET A 556 -45.40 -37.37 49.84
N ASN A 557 -45.74 -36.76 50.98
CA ASN A 557 -45.39 -37.24 52.30
C ASN A 557 -46.62 -37.25 53.20
N VAL A 558 -47.03 -38.44 53.67
CA VAL A 558 -48.11 -38.55 54.65
C VAL A 558 -47.61 -38.05 55.99
N THR A 559 -48.18 -36.95 56.47
CA THR A 559 -47.79 -36.30 57.74
C THR A 559 -48.70 -36.71 58.89
N ILE A 560 -49.97 -37.03 58.61
CA ILE A 560 -50.91 -37.57 59.59
C ILE A 560 -51.65 -38.74 58.94
N ALA A 561 -51.53 -39.94 59.51
CA ALA A 561 -52.23 -41.11 59.03
C ALA A 561 -53.62 -41.24 59.68
N THR A 562 -54.58 -41.80 58.95
CA THR A 562 -55.91 -42.16 59.48
C THR A 562 -56.00 -43.68 59.68
N PHE A 563 -57.14 -44.14 60.21
CA PHE A 563 -57.45 -45.57 60.33
C PHE A 563 -57.73 -46.25 58.97
N GLY A 564 -57.86 -45.48 57.89
CA GLY A 564 -57.95 -45.96 56.51
C GLY A 564 -56.62 -45.87 55.77
N GLU A 565 -56.56 -46.46 54.57
CA GLU A 565 -55.43 -46.24 53.67
C GLU A 565 -55.34 -44.76 53.26
N THR A 566 -54.14 -44.18 53.32
CA THR A 566 -53.91 -42.82 52.83
C THR A 566 -53.43 -42.89 51.39
N LYS A 567 -54.16 -42.25 50.47
CA LYS A 567 -53.89 -42.25 49.03
C LYS A 567 -53.76 -40.82 48.53
N ALA A 568 -52.76 -40.60 47.69
CA ALA A 568 -52.60 -39.31 47.01
C ALA A 568 -52.04 -39.51 45.60
N SER A 569 -52.34 -38.55 44.73
CA SER A 569 -51.82 -38.48 43.37
C SER A 569 -51.20 -37.11 43.11
N LEU A 570 -50.14 -37.10 42.32
CA LEU A 570 -49.55 -35.90 41.74
C LEU A 570 -49.46 -36.11 40.23
N ALA A 571 -50.19 -35.32 39.47
CA ALA A 571 -50.27 -35.37 38.01
C ALA A 571 -49.76 -34.07 37.39
N ILE A 572 -49.04 -34.18 36.28
CA ILE A 572 -48.59 -33.05 35.47
C ILE A 572 -49.42 -33.08 34.18
N ASN A 573 -50.26 -32.05 33.97
CA ASN A 573 -51.29 -32.11 32.94
C ASN A 573 -50.80 -31.76 31.53
N THR A 574 -49.69 -31.03 31.42
CA THR A 574 -48.89 -30.86 30.21
C THR A 574 -47.70 -29.99 30.57
N SER A 575 -46.50 -30.38 30.18
CA SER A 575 -45.42 -29.41 30.10
C SER A 575 -44.56 -29.62 28.87
N SER A 576 -44.24 -28.50 28.23
CA SER A 576 -43.27 -28.48 27.15
C SER A 576 -41.89 -28.14 27.72
N VAL A 577 -40.86 -28.87 27.33
CA VAL A 577 -39.49 -28.37 27.45
C VAL A 577 -39.09 -27.81 26.10
N ASN A 578 -38.49 -26.63 26.12
CA ASN A 578 -38.03 -25.95 24.92
C ASN A 578 -36.50 -25.91 24.93
N GLY A 579 -35.89 -26.23 23.79
CA GLY A 579 -34.48 -26.00 23.51
C GLY A 579 -34.30 -25.21 22.22
N THR A 580 -33.15 -24.58 22.06
CA THR A 580 -32.76 -23.90 20.82
C THR A 580 -31.50 -24.56 20.27
N ALA A 581 -31.48 -24.81 18.96
CA ALA A 581 -30.31 -25.31 18.25
C ALA A 581 -30.00 -24.37 17.08
N THR A 582 -28.72 -24.09 16.87
CA THR A 582 -28.24 -23.36 15.69
C THR A 582 -27.79 -24.38 14.66
N ALA A 583 -28.32 -24.31 13.45
CA ALA A 583 -27.85 -25.18 12.38
C ALA A 583 -26.50 -24.69 11.84
N ILE A 584 -25.48 -25.55 11.88
CA ILE A 584 -24.16 -25.29 11.28
C ILE A 584 -23.92 -26.41 10.25
N GLY A 585 -23.78 -26.06 8.96
CA GLY A 585 -23.53 -27.06 7.92
C GLY A 585 -23.24 -26.49 6.53
N VAL A 586 -22.39 -27.19 5.78
CA VAL A 586 -22.20 -27.05 4.32
C VAL A 586 -23.13 -28.07 3.65
N ILE A 587 -23.81 -27.66 2.57
CA ILE A 587 -24.60 -28.59 1.74
C ILE A 587 -23.63 -29.57 1.06
N GLY A 588 -23.47 -30.74 1.66
CA GLY A 588 -22.79 -31.88 1.06
C GLY A 588 -23.74 -32.72 0.23
N VAL A 589 -24.34 -32.17 -0.83
CA VAL A 589 -24.97 -32.96 -1.89
C VAL A 589 -24.80 -32.23 -3.22
N PRO A 590 -24.34 -32.89 -4.31
CA PRO A 590 -24.37 -32.30 -5.63
C PRO A 590 -25.82 -31.97 -6.02
N LEU A 591 -26.01 -30.81 -6.65
CA LEU A 591 -27.24 -30.47 -7.37
C LEU A 591 -27.64 -31.61 -8.33
N ASP A 592 -28.73 -32.32 -8.04
CA ASP A 592 -29.43 -33.14 -9.04
C ASP A 592 -30.41 -32.22 -9.76
N ILE A 593 -29.95 -31.61 -10.87
CA ILE A 593 -30.79 -30.77 -11.72
C ILE A 593 -31.57 -31.68 -12.66
N LYS A 594 -32.81 -32.02 -12.31
CA LYS A 594 -33.80 -32.52 -13.27
C LYS A 594 -34.78 -31.41 -13.66
N GLY A 595 -34.49 -30.76 -14.78
CA GLY A 595 -35.36 -29.77 -15.42
C GLY A 595 -34.56 -28.79 -16.28
N THR A 596 -35.12 -28.41 -17.44
CA THR A 596 -34.50 -27.45 -18.37
C THR A 596 -34.59 -26.04 -17.81
N PHE A 597 -33.47 -25.33 -17.68
CA PHE A 597 -33.45 -23.90 -17.34
C PHE A 597 -32.60 -23.11 -18.36
N ASN A 598 -33.18 -22.00 -18.82
CA ASN A 598 -32.54 -20.98 -19.65
C ASN A 598 -31.77 -20.01 -18.76
N PHE A 599 -30.48 -19.80 -19.04
CA PHE A 599 -29.74 -18.66 -18.52
C PHE A 599 -30.01 -17.44 -19.39
N ASN A 600 -30.73 -16.44 -18.86
CA ASN A 600 -30.68 -15.09 -19.40
C ASN A 600 -29.49 -14.37 -18.77
N THR A 601 -28.31 -14.56 -19.36
CA THR A 601 -27.23 -13.60 -19.24
C THR A 601 -27.02 -12.99 -20.61
N HIS A 602 -27.16 -11.67 -20.70
CA HIS A 602 -26.82 -10.93 -21.90
C HIS A 602 -25.34 -11.10 -22.22
N GLY A 603 -25.01 -11.90 -23.24
CA GLY A 603 -23.68 -11.92 -23.86
C GLY A 603 -23.21 -13.31 -24.29
N ASN A 604 -23.28 -13.58 -25.60
CA ASN A 604 -22.72 -14.75 -26.28
C ASN A 604 -21.20 -14.87 -26.11
N TRP A 605 -20.68 -16.04 -25.69
CA TRP A 605 -19.43 -16.57 -26.21
C TRP A 605 -19.49 -18.10 -26.28
N GLY A 606 -19.29 -18.62 -27.49
CA GLY A 606 -19.23 -20.05 -27.78
C GLY A 606 -17.87 -20.63 -27.43
N GLY A 607 -17.91 -21.80 -26.80
CA GLY A 607 -16.79 -22.73 -26.71
C GLY A 607 -17.35 -24.14 -26.82
N THR A 608 -16.91 -24.87 -27.84
CA THR A 608 -17.20 -26.28 -28.06
C THR A 608 -16.40 -27.10 -27.05
N VAL A 609 -17.01 -28.16 -26.49
CA VAL A 609 -16.24 -29.24 -25.82
C VAL A 609 -15.64 -30.14 -26.89
#